data_AF-A0A3D4PWS0-F1
#
_entry.id   AF-A0A3D4PWS0-F1
#
_cell.length_a   1.000
_cell.length_b   1.000
_cell.length_c   1.000
_cell.angle_alpha   90.00
_cell.angle_beta   90.00
_cell.angle_gamma   90.00
#
_symmetry.space_group_name_H-M   'P 1'
#
loop_
_entity.id
_entity.type
_entity.pdbx_description
1 polymer ?
#
loop_
_entity_poly.entity_id
_entity_poly.type
_entity_poly.pdbx_seq_one_letter_code
_entity_poly.pdbx_strand_id
1 'polypeptide(L)'
;MYSFSALVITGMFCLLAGAGLGVLVAYAFRAKILGQDLEQRLHEAESSMQGYQRDVAEHFSQTSQLVNNLTHAYREVHEHLANGALKLATPAISREILDSANNNLSSDTKAYMSEQRIEPPRDWAPKAPGTKGALSEDYDLRDDHHTNARMPTESADDYDFDGKANRY
;
A
#
# COMPACT_ATOMS: atom_id res chain seq x y z
N MET A 1 80.00 27.84 29.24
CA MET A 1 79.51 28.32 27.94
C MET A 1 78.78 27.15 27.28
N TYR A 2 77.47 27.24 27.08
CA TYR A 2 76.73 26.15 26.43
C TYR A 2 77.05 26.14 24.93
N SER A 3 77.37 24.97 24.38
CA SER A 3 77.66 24.81 22.96
C SER A 3 76.38 24.98 22.15
N PHE A 4 76.45 25.72 21.04
CA PHE A 4 75.34 25.90 20.09
C PHE A 4 74.72 24.56 19.64
N SER A 5 75.56 23.54 19.47
CA SER A 5 75.13 22.18 19.13
C SER A 5 74.20 21.55 20.18
N ALA A 6 74.42 21.81 21.48
CA ALA A 6 73.60 21.25 22.55
C ALA A 6 72.19 21.86 22.57
N LEU A 7 72.07 23.16 22.25
CA LEU A 7 70.76 23.82 22.14
C LEU A 7 69.94 23.27 20.97
N VAL A 8 70.58 23.05 19.81
CA VAL A 8 69.89 22.51 18.63
C VAL A 8 69.40 21.08 18.87
N ILE A 9 70.22 20.22 19.48
CA ILE A 9 69.84 18.84 19.79
C ILE A 9 68.66 18.80 20.78
N THR A 10 68.70 19.63 21.83
CA THR A 10 67.62 19.70 22.82
C THR A 10 66.32 20.19 22.21
N GLY A 11 66.37 21.20 21.34
CA GLY A 11 65.20 21.69 20.61
C GLY A 11 64.59 20.63 19.70
N MET A 12 65.43 19.88 18.96
CA MET A 12 64.97 18.80 18.09
C MET A 12 64.33 17.66 18.89
N PHE A 13 64.91 17.31 20.03
CA PHE A 13 64.35 16.31 20.93
C PHE A 13 62.98 16.74 21.50
N CYS A 14 62.87 17.99 21.94
CA CYS A 14 61.61 18.54 22.44
C CYS A 14 60.53 18.60 21.36
N LEU A 15 60.90 18.95 20.12
CA LEU A 15 59.99 18.95 18.97
C LEU A 15 59.50 17.55 18.66
N LEU A 16 60.40 16.56 18.59
CA LEU A 16 60.03 15.16 18.35
C LEU A 16 59.13 14.61 19.46
N ALA A 17 59.46 14.88 20.72
CA ALA A 17 58.67 14.45 21.86
C ALA A 17 57.27 15.10 21.85
N GLY A 18 57.21 16.42 21.63
CA GLY A 18 55.97 17.18 21.54
C GLY A 18 55.11 16.76 20.34
N ALA A 19 55.71 16.52 19.19
CA ALA A 19 55.01 16.03 18.00
C ALA A 19 54.46 14.61 18.22
N GLY A 20 55.26 13.72 18.82
CA GLY A 20 54.81 12.36 19.16
C GLY A 20 53.62 12.36 20.11
N LEU A 21 53.70 13.14 21.20
CA LEU A 21 52.60 13.33 22.15
C LEU A 21 51.37 13.97 21.49
N GLY A 22 51.57 15.00 20.67
CA GLY A 22 50.49 15.67 19.96
C GLY A 22 49.72 14.75 19.01
N VAL A 23 50.44 13.91 18.25
CA VAL A 23 49.83 12.91 17.37
C VAL A 23 49.07 11.86 18.17
N LEU A 24 49.63 11.38 19.28
CA LEU A 24 48.99 10.37 20.13
C LEU A 24 47.69 10.88 20.75
N VAL A 25 47.70 12.11 21.27
CA VAL A 25 46.49 12.75 21.82
C VAL A 25 45.46 12.98 20.72
N ALA A 26 45.86 13.50 19.56
CA ALA A 26 44.95 13.71 18.44
C ALA A 26 44.31 12.40 17.95
N TYR A 27 45.09 11.31 17.91
CA TYR A 27 44.59 9.99 17.54
C TYR A 27 43.57 9.46 18.56
N ALA A 28 43.87 9.57 19.85
CA ALA A 28 42.96 9.14 20.92
C ALA A 28 41.63 9.92 20.91
N PHE A 29 41.68 11.24 20.66
CA PHE A 29 40.47 12.06 20.52
C PHE A 29 39.64 11.66 19.30
N ARG A 30 40.28 11.40 18.14
CA ARG A 30 39.57 10.91 16.96
C ARG A 30 38.89 9.56 17.23
N ALA A 31 39.60 8.61 17.82
CA ALA A 31 39.04 7.28 18.12
C ALA A 31 37.79 7.35 19.03
N LYS A 32 37.79 8.25 20.01
CA LYS A 32 36.60 8.47 20.87
C LYS A 32 35.41 9.02 20.10
N ILE A 33 35.61 10.02 19.25
CA ILE A 33 34.54 10.63 18.46
C ILE A 33 33.93 9.62 17.48
N LEU A 34 34.77 8.84 16.79
CA LEU A 34 34.30 7.78 15.89
C LEU A 34 33.56 6.66 16.64
N GLY A 35 34.02 6.29 17.84
CA GLY A 35 33.35 5.29 18.67
C GLY A 35 31.92 5.71 19.05
N GLN A 36 31.73 6.99 19.42
CA GLN A 36 30.42 7.53 19.76
C GLN A 36 29.44 7.53 18.58
N ASP A 37 29.88 7.91 17.38
CA ASP A 37 29.02 7.85 16.18
C ASP A 37 28.60 6.41 15.85
N LEU A 38 29.50 5.44 16.05
CA LEU A 38 29.19 4.03 15.80
C LEU A 38 28.20 3.47 16.82
N GLU A 39 28.37 3.79 18.11
CA GLU A 39 27.41 3.45 19.17
C GLU A 39 26.03 4.07 18.91
N GLN A 40 26.01 5.35 18.48
CA GLN A 40 24.76 6.03 18.16
C GLN A 40 24.05 5.39 16.96
N ARG A 41 24.77 5.04 15.90
CA ARG A 41 24.20 4.33 14.74
C ARG A 41 23.63 2.97 15.11
N LEU A 42 24.32 2.25 15.99
CA LEU A 42 23.83 0.96 16.49
C LEU A 42 22.54 1.15 17.28
N HIS A 43 22.52 2.11 18.19
CA HIS A 43 21.33 2.43 18.99
C HIS A 43 20.16 2.87 18.11
N GLU A 44 20.41 3.70 17.09
CA GLU A 44 19.38 4.17 16.17
C GLU A 44 18.82 3.02 15.33
N ALA A 45 19.68 2.15 14.78
CA ALA A 45 19.24 0.95 14.08
C ALA A 45 18.40 0.03 14.96
N GLU A 46 18.83 -0.23 16.20
CA GLU A 46 18.08 -1.03 17.16
C GLU A 46 16.71 -0.40 17.48
N SER A 47 16.68 0.91 17.73
CA SER A 47 15.44 1.65 18.01
C SER A 47 14.46 1.60 16.84
N SER A 48 14.94 1.71 15.60
CA SER A 48 14.11 1.62 14.40
C SER A 48 13.48 0.23 14.24
N MET A 49 14.25 -0.83 14.55
CA MET A 49 13.76 -2.20 14.48
C MET A 49 12.73 -2.49 15.57
N GLN A 50 12.93 -1.97 16.78
CA GLN A 50 11.94 -2.04 17.86
C GLN A 50 10.66 -1.26 17.48
N GLY A 51 10.80 -0.07 16.87
CA GLY A 51 9.68 0.70 16.34
C GLY A 51 8.87 -0.06 15.30
N TYR A 52 9.53 -0.66 14.31
CA TYR A 52 8.88 -1.49 13.30
C TYR A 52 8.14 -2.69 13.91
N GLN A 53 8.76 -3.40 14.86
CA GLN A 53 8.12 -4.51 15.55
C GLN A 53 6.85 -4.07 16.30
N ARG A 54 6.89 -2.90 16.93
CA ARG A 54 5.74 -2.31 17.62
C ARG A 54 4.63 -1.94 16.64
N ASP A 55 4.96 -1.31 15.52
CA ASP A 55 3.98 -0.91 14.51
C ASP A 55 3.29 -2.13 13.87
N VAL A 56 4.05 -3.19 13.60
CA VAL A 56 3.50 -4.46 13.11
C VAL A 56 2.56 -5.09 14.13
N ALA A 57 2.96 -5.13 15.41
CA ALA A 57 2.12 -5.66 16.47
C ALA A 57 0.81 -4.87 16.63
N GLU A 58 0.89 -3.54 16.56
CA GLU A 58 -0.28 -2.66 16.59
C GLU A 58 -1.19 -2.91 15.39
N HIS A 59 -0.64 -3.01 14.18
CA HIS A 59 -1.41 -3.28 12.96
C HIS A 59 -2.13 -4.64 13.04
N PHE A 60 -1.47 -5.69 13.54
CA PHE A 60 -2.09 -7.00 13.72
C PHE A 60 -3.18 -6.98 14.81
N SER A 61 -2.99 -6.20 15.88
CA SER A 61 -4.01 -5.99 16.92
C SER A 61 -5.26 -5.34 16.33
N GLN A 62 -5.09 -4.21 15.63
CA GLN A 62 -6.18 -3.49 14.97
C GLN A 62 -6.88 -4.35 13.91
N THR A 63 -6.12 -5.07 13.10
CA THR A 63 -6.68 -5.98 12.08
C THR A 63 -7.48 -7.10 12.73
N SER A 64 -7.00 -7.68 13.84
CA SER A 64 -7.72 -8.73 14.57
C SER A 64 -9.07 -8.23 15.10
N GLN A 65 -9.12 -6.99 15.59
CA GLN A 65 -10.38 -6.35 16.00
C GLN A 65 -11.33 -6.16 14.82
N LEU A 66 -10.83 -5.69 13.68
CA LEU A 66 -11.65 -5.47 12.49
C LEU A 66 -12.19 -6.79 11.91
N VAL A 67 -11.37 -7.84 11.87
CA VAL A 67 -11.78 -9.20 11.46
C VAL A 67 -12.83 -9.77 12.42
N ASN A 68 -12.70 -9.52 13.72
CA ASN A 68 -13.74 -9.92 14.68
C ASN A 68 -15.06 -9.20 14.39
N ASN A 69 -15.03 -7.88 14.17
CA ASN A 69 -16.21 -7.10 13.81
C ASN A 69 -16.86 -7.60 12.51
N LEU A 70 -16.06 -7.92 11.50
CA LEU A 70 -16.54 -8.53 10.26
C LEU A 70 -17.22 -9.88 10.52
N THR A 71 -16.65 -10.71 11.39
CA THR A 71 -17.23 -12.00 11.75
C THR A 71 -18.57 -11.83 12.46
N HIS A 72 -18.69 -10.82 13.33
CA HIS A 72 -19.97 -10.47 13.95
C HIS A 72 -21.00 -10.01 12.92
N ALA A 73 -20.64 -9.09 12.03
CA ALA A 73 -21.52 -8.61 10.96
C ALA A 73 -21.96 -9.76 10.03
N TYR A 74 -21.06 -10.68 9.69
CA TYR A 74 -21.41 -11.88 8.91
C TYR A 74 -22.47 -12.75 9.60
N ARG A 75 -22.30 -13.00 10.91
CA ARG A 75 -23.30 -13.76 11.69
C ARG A 75 -24.64 -13.05 11.73
N GLU A 76 -24.64 -11.74 11.95
CA GLU A 76 -25.85 -10.93 11.99
C GLU A 76 -26.61 -10.96 10.65
N VAL A 77 -25.91 -10.79 9.53
CA VAL A 77 -26.50 -10.90 8.19
C VAL A 77 -27.11 -12.29 8.00
N HIS A 78 -26.39 -13.35 8.41
CA HIS A 78 -26.87 -14.71 8.27
C HIS A 78 -28.10 -15.00 9.14
N GLU A 79 -28.16 -14.46 10.36
CA GLU A 79 -29.32 -14.54 11.24
C GLU A 79 -30.50 -13.73 10.67
N HIS A 80 -30.24 -12.55 10.13
CA HIS A 80 -31.25 -11.72 9.46
C HIS A 80 -31.85 -12.43 8.25
N LEU A 81 -31.04 -13.11 7.43
CA LEU A 81 -31.50 -13.92 6.31
C LEU A 81 -32.31 -15.12 6.77
N ALA A 82 -31.89 -15.83 7.82
CA ALA A 82 -32.64 -16.97 8.36
C ALA A 82 -34.01 -16.53 8.91
N ASN A 83 -34.05 -15.45 9.69
CA ASN A 83 -35.29 -14.87 10.21
C ASN A 83 -36.18 -14.30 9.09
N GLY A 84 -35.58 -13.64 8.10
CA GLY A 84 -36.27 -13.15 6.91
C GLY A 84 -36.90 -14.29 6.12
N ALA A 85 -36.15 -15.35 5.83
CA ALA A 85 -36.65 -16.54 5.16
C ALA A 85 -37.82 -17.16 5.93
N LEU A 86 -37.74 -17.27 7.26
CA LEU A 86 -38.84 -17.79 8.08
C LEU A 86 -40.09 -16.90 8.00
N LYS A 87 -39.92 -15.58 8.08
CA LYS A 87 -41.02 -14.60 7.99
C LYS A 87 -41.66 -14.63 6.60
N LEU A 88 -40.87 -14.60 5.53
CA LEU A 88 -41.33 -14.57 4.15
C LEU A 88 -41.87 -15.92 3.65
N ALA A 89 -41.39 -17.04 4.19
CA ALA A 89 -41.90 -18.39 3.89
C ALA A 89 -43.08 -18.82 4.77
N THR A 90 -43.65 -17.89 5.57
CA THR A 90 -44.84 -18.19 6.36
C THR A 90 -46.02 -18.53 5.42
N PRO A 91 -46.77 -19.63 5.66
CA PRO A 91 -47.87 -20.07 4.78
C PRO A 91 -48.93 -19.00 4.49
N ALA A 92 -49.12 -18.08 5.44
CA ALA A 92 -50.07 -16.97 5.32
C ALA A 92 -49.63 -15.94 4.27
N ILE A 93 -48.35 -15.55 4.26
CA ILE A 93 -47.78 -14.60 3.29
C ILE A 93 -47.62 -15.27 1.93
N SER A 94 -47.24 -16.55 1.88
CA SER A 94 -47.22 -17.28 0.60
C SER A 94 -48.61 -17.37 -0.04
N ARG A 95 -49.68 -17.50 0.76
CA ARG A 95 -51.05 -17.47 0.26
C ARG A 95 -51.45 -16.08 -0.23
N GLU A 96 -51.08 -15.01 0.50
CA GLU A 96 -51.35 -13.62 0.10
C GLU A 96 -50.59 -13.22 -1.18
N ILE A 97 -49.35 -13.66 -1.34
CA ILE A 97 -48.57 -13.50 -2.57
C ILE A 97 -49.20 -14.31 -3.71
N LEU A 98 -49.64 -15.55 -3.46
CA LEU A 98 -50.29 -16.37 -4.49
C LEU A 98 -51.63 -15.78 -4.93
N ASP A 99 -52.43 -15.26 -4.00
CA ASP A 99 -53.70 -14.60 -4.29
C ASP A 99 -53.51 -13.29 -5.05
N SER A 100 -52.50 -12.48 -4.69
CA SER A 100 -52.17 -11.24 -5.41
C SER A 100 -51.53 -11.49 -6.79
N ALA A 101 -50.70 -12.53 -6.92
CA ALA A 101 -50.13 -12.97 -8.19
C ALA A 101 -51.21 -13.56 -9.11
N ASN A 102 -52.14 -14.37 -8.60
CA ASN A 102 -53.25 -14.91 -9.39
C ASN A 102 -54.19 -13.80 -9.90
N ASN A 103 -54.34 -12.70 -9.17
CA ASN A 103 -55.09 -11.53 -9.62
C ASN A 103 -54.32 -10.65 -10.64
N ASN A 104 -52.98 -10.65 -10.64
CA ASN A 104 -52.16 -9.81 -11.55
C ASN A 104 -51.57 -10.55 -12.76
N LEU A 105 -51.55 -11.89 -12.80
CA LEU A 105 -50.97 -12.68 -13.90
C LEU A 105 -51.86 -12.80 -15.15
N SER A 106 -52.93 -12.00 -15.26
CA SER A 106 -53.78 -11.98 -16.45
C SER A 106 -53.19 -11.15 -17.61
N SER A 107 -52.04 -10.48 -17.44
CA SER A 107 -51.43 -9.69 -18.51
C SER A 107 -49.91 -9.59 -18.36
N ASP A 108 -49.18 -10.20 -19.29
CA ASP A 108 -47.96 -9.62 -19.89
C ASP A 108 -46.57 -9.73 -19.18
N THR A 109 -46.15 -10.91 -18.71
CA THR A 109 -44.74 -11.10 -18.27
C THR A 109 -44.12 -12.38 -18.83
N LYS A 110 -43.88 -12.41 -20.15
CA LYS A 110 -43.14 -13.51 -20.78
C LYS A 110 -42.22 -13.00 -21.91
N ALA A 111 -41.28 -12.10 -21.62
CA ALA A 111 -40.35 -11.62 -22.67
C ALA A 111 -38.98 -11.03 -22.27
N TYR A 112 -38.50 -11.09 -21.02
CA TYR A 112 -37.25 -10.38 -20.64
C TYR A 112 -36.12 -11.24 -20.03
N MET A 113 -36.16 -12.56 -20.16
CA MET A 113 -35.08 -13.44 -19.62
C MET A 113 -34.16 -14.05 -20.69
N SER A 114 -34.10 -13.47 -21.89
CA SER A 114 -33.13 -13.90 -22.91
C SER A 114 -31.81 -13.11 -22.81
N GLU A 115 -30.77 -13.81 -22.36
CA GLU A 115 -29.40 -13.72 -22.92
C GLU A 115 -28.46 -12.58 -22.56
N GLN A 116 -28.50 -12.03 -21.35
CA GLN A 116 -27.32 -11.31 -20.85
C GLN A 116 -26.31 -12.31 -20.27
N ARG A 117 -25.48 -12.90 -21.14
CA ARG A 117 -24.28 -13.64 -20.75
C ARG A 117 -23.28 -12.66 -20.12
N ILE A 118 -23.39 -12.51 -18.81
CA ILE A 118 -22.37 -11.86 -17.99
C ILE A 118 -21.21 -12.85 -17.88
N GLU A 119 -20.23 -12.73 -18.76
CA GLU A 119 -18.97 -13.45 -18.60
C GLU A 119 -18.08 -12.71 -17.59
N PRO A 120 -17.49 -13.43 -16.62
CA PRO A 120 -16.55 -12.82 -15.68
C PRO A 120 -15.32 -12.30 -16.42
N PRO A 121 -14.73 -11.16 -15.99
CA PRO A 121 -13.55 -10.60 -16.62
C PRO A 121 -12.44 -11.64 -16.71
N ARG A 122 -11.90 -11.82 -17.91
CA ARG A 122 -10.99 -12.93 -18.25
C ARG A 122 -9.53 -12.55 -18.00
N ASP A 123 -9.28 -11.75 -16.97
CA ASP A 123 -7.98 -11.13 -16.71
C ASP A 123 -6.98 -12.08 -16.01
N TRP A 124 -7.44 -13.29 -15.64
CA TRP A 124 -6.64 -14.31 -14.96
C TRP A 124 -6.25 -15.49 -15.87
N ALA A 125 -6.61 -15.50 -17.15
CA ALA A 125 -6.31 -16.62 -18.04
C ALA A 125 -4.86 -16.55 -18.57
N PRO A 126 -4.03 -17.61 -18.41
CA PRO A 126 -2.70 -17.67 -19.01
C PRO A 126 -2.83 -17.58 -20.54
N LYS A 127 -2.18 -16.56 -21.12
CA LYS A 127 -2.29 -16.26 -22.55
C LYS A 127 -1.52 -17.28 -23.39
N ALA A 128 -1.91 -17.41 -24.66
CA ALA A 128 -1.22 -18.27 -25.62
C ALA A 128 0.26 -17.86 -25.77
N PRO A 129 1.17 -18.82 -26.04
CA PRO A 129 2.59 -18.53 -26.15
C PRO A 129 2.86 -17.45 -27.21
N GLY A 130 3.43 -16.32 -26.78
CA GLY A 130 3.72 -15.16 -27.63
C GLY A 130 2.86 -13.91 -27.36
N THR A 131 1.81 -14.00 -26.54
CA THR A 131 0.99 -12.84 -26.14
C THR A 131 1.31 -12.35 -24.72
N LYS A 132 1.64 -11.06 -24.59
CA LYS A 132 2.04 -10.43 -23.32
C LYS A 132 0.83 -10.03 -22.48
N GLY A 133 0.95 -10.12 -21.16
CA GLY A 133 -0.12 -9.88 -20.20
C GLY A 133 -0.38 -8.39 -19.93
N ALA A 134 -1.54 -8.04 -19.38
CA ALA A 134 -1.82 -6.67 -18.93
C ALA A 134 -0.96 -6.23 -17.73
N LEU A 135 -0.24 -7.17 -17.12
CA LEU A 135 0.71 -6.99 -16.03
C LEU A 135 2.16 -7.23 -16.46
N SER A 136 2.45 -7.32 -17.78
CA SER A 136 3.84 -7.41 -18.21
C SER A 136 4.56 -6.08 -17.98
N GLU A 137 5.81 -6.14 -17.56
CA GLU A 137 6.65 -4.97 -17.26
C GLU A 137 6.85 -4.03 -18.47
N ASP A 138 6.60 -4.53 -19.67
CA ASP A 138 6.65 -3.81 -20.94
C ASP A 138 5.26 -3.47 -21.52
N TYR A 139 4.20 -3.64 -20.74
CA TYR A 139 2.86 -3.21 -21.13
C TYR A 139 2.87 -1.69 -21.33
N ASP A 140 2.45 -1.24 -22.51
CA ASP A 140 2.49 0.16 -22.97
C ASP A 140 3.89 0.76 -23.25
N LEU A 141 4.98 -0.02 -23.15
CA LEU A 141 6.35 0.46 -23.39
C LEU A 141 6.86 0.24 -24.83
N ARG A 142 5.96 0.12 -25.82
CA ARG A 142 6.35 -0.02 -27.23
C ARG A 142 6.41 1.33 -27.91
N ASP A 143 7.61 1.74 -28.35
CA ASP A 143 7.89 2.91 -29.19
C ASP A 143 7.38 2.75 -30.64
N ASP A 144 6.17 2.24 -30.83
CA ASP A 144 5.51 2.27 -32.12
C ASP A 144 4.83 3.64 -32.22
N HIS A 145 5.46 4.57 -32.93
CA HIS A 145 5.02 5.95 -33.20
C HIS A 145 3.71 5.97 -34.00
N HIS A 146 2.61 5.53 -33.39
CA HIS A 146 1.26 5.62 -33.93
C HIS A 146 0.62 6.91 -33.44
N THR A 147 0.76 7.93 -34.26
CA THR A 147 -0.18 9.06 -34.35
C THR A 147 -1.60 8.49 -34.45
N ASN A 148 -2.37 8.48 -33.36
CA ASN A 148 -3.83 8.47 -33.44
C ASN A 148 -4.49 8.87 -32.11
N ALA A 149 -5.36 9.86 -32.25
CA ALA A 149 -6.46 10.27 -31.37
C ALA A 149 -6.21 10.19 -29.86
N ARG A 150 -5.96 11.36 -29.25
CA ARG A 150 -6.28 11.60 -27.84
C ARG A 150 -7.73 11.18 -27.61
N MET A 151 -7.94 10.03 -26.98
CA MET A 151 -9.24 9.74 -26.39
C MET A 151 -9.46 10.80 -25.31
N PRO A 152 -10.63 11.45 -25.25
CA PRO A 152 -10.96 12.30 -24.12
C PRO A 152 -10.93 11.41 -22.88
N THR A 153 -9.91 11.59 -22.04
CA THR A 153 -9.99 11.13 -20.66
C THR A 153 -11.09 11.96 -20.03
N GLU A 154 -12.27 11.37 -19.90
CA GLU A 154 -13.39 11.93 -19.16
C GLU A 154 -12.96 12.02 -17.68
N SER A 155 -12.28 13.11 -17.34
CA SER A 155 -11.95 13.47 -15.97
C SER A 155 -13.21 14.04 -15.31
N ALA A 156 -13.45 13.67 -14.05
CA ALA A 156 -14.61 14.10 -13.26
C ALA A 156 -14.74 15.63 -13.11
N ASP A 157 -13.72 16.39 -13.53
CA ASP A 157 -13.70 17.85 -13.50
C ASP A 157 -14.43 18.51 -14.68
N ASP A 158 -14.88 17.76 -15.70
CA ASP A 158 -15.58 18.30 -16.90
C ASP A 158 -17.10 18.46 -16.70
N TYR A 159 -17.63 18.12 -15.53
CA TYR A 159 -19.04 18.32 -15.19
C TYR A 159 -19.24 19.66 -14.46
N ASP A 160 -19.41 20.74 -15.22
CA ASP A 160 -20.01 21.97 -14.69
C ASP A 160 -21.52 21.76 -14.55
N PHE A 161 -22.04 21.88 -13.33
CA PHE A 161 -23.43 21.57 -12.97
C PHE A 161 -24.45 22.58 -13.56
N ASP A 162 -23.99 23.64 -14.23
CA ASP A 162 -24.84 24.55 -15.00
C ASP A 162 -24.80 24.20 -16.49
N GLY A 163 -25.87 23.57 -16.98
CA GLY A 163 -25.97 22.92 -18.29
C GLY A 163 -25.80 23.84 -19.50
N LYS A 164 -24.58 24.31 -19.76
CA LYS A 164 -24.17 24.95 -21.00
C LYS A 164 -23.02 24.20 -21.62
N ALA A 165 -23.35 23.41 -22.65
CA ALA A 165 -22.37 22.77 -23.51
C ALA A 165 -21.51 23.83 -24.23
N ASN A 166 -20.20 23.74 -24.04
CA ASN A 166 -19.23 24.52 -24.78
C ASN A 166 -19.19 23.97 -26.21
N ARG A 167 -19.75 24.73 -27.17
CA ARG A 167 -19.55 24.43 -28.59
C ARG A 167 -18.07 24.59 -28.94
N TYR A 168 -17.51 23.53 -29.51
CA TYR A 168 -16.52 23.67 -30.58
C TYR A 168 -17.20 23.26 -31.89
#